data_AF-A0A1V5LFV6-F1
#
_entry.id   AF-A0A1V5LFV6-F1
#
_cell.length_a   1.000
_cell.length_b   1.000
_cell.length_c   1.000
_cell.angle_alpha   90.00
_cell.angle_beta   90.00
_cell.angle_gamma   90.00
#
_symmetry.space_group_name_H-M   'P 1'
#
loop_
_entity.id
_entity.type
_entity.pdbx_description
1 polymer ?
#
loop_
_entity_poly.entity_id
_entity_poly.type
_entity_poly.pdbx_seq_one_letter_code
_entity_poly.pdbx_strand_id
1 'polypeptide(L)'
;MRSELRSIPDGTYVGESYAYYDGKIPGSKYKIKVTITVKDGTAKFDYTGTDGQTPGFMNGTYTSSASATLLTLLQMLNPDIPHNAGLVRPIEIIIPEGTLLNAAYPAATTYGNHLCPNNADAIMRALSPVIPERVTAEWGELLCSLTTGSDTRPDKEGSAFVDICFMGLKGGSGGIYGTDGYDHIGMIDASGGVLDQDYEIFEQATPHLVLKHEYLMDSAGPGRWRGGVGVETLFEFRGKGIKVVTFGDGDVEPSRGSQGGMEGGLNFIKLKYPGDTSWRTLTTKDLVHDVPDGTIYWQHATARRDYGVAINPDTWEVDWEETAKLRAA
;
A
#
# COMPACT_ATOMS: atom_id res chain seq x y z
N MET A 1 -0.76 20.91 18.57
CA MET A 1 -0.49 19.53 18.98
C MET A 1 -1.12 19.11 20.32
N ARG A 2 -0.68 19.57 21.50
CA ARG A 2 -1.27 19.06 22.78
C ARG A 2 -2.79 19.20 22.85
N SER A 3 -3.33 20.33 22.42
CA SER A 3 -4.79 20.55 22.33
C SER A 3 -5.47 19.56 21.37
N GLU A 4 -4.79 19.23 20.27
CA GLU A 4 -5.30 18.27 19.28
C GLU A 4 -5.34 16.86 19.87
N LEU A 5 -4.26 16.44 20.54
CA LEU A 5 -4.20 15.15 21.22
C LEU A 5 -5.25 15.00 22.33
N ARG A 6 -5.65 16.09 23.00
CA ARG A 6 -6.76 16.09 23.99
C ARG A 6 -8.14 15.87 23.36
N SER A 7 -8.27 15.99 22.04
CA SER A 7 -9.53 15.65 21.35
C SER A 7 -9.68 14.15 21.11
N ILE A 8 -8.59 13.39 21.22
CA ILE A 8 -8.63 11.93 21.29
C ILE A 8 -8.95 11.56 22.74
N PRO A 9 -9.92 10.66 23.00
CA PRO A 9 -10.22 10.23 24.36
C PRO A 9 -8.96 9.68 25.07
N ASP A 10 -8.83 9.99 26.36
CA ASP A 10 -7.76 9.40 27.18
C ASP A 10 -7.97 7.89 27.29
N GLY A 11 -6.92 7.10 27.10
CA GLY A 11 -7.03 5.65 27.09
C GLY A 11 -5.79 4.93 26.56
N THR A 12 -5.91 3.61 26.50
CA THR A 12 -4.91 2.73 25.89
C THR A 12 -5.59 1.90 24.82
N TYR A 13 -5.05 1.97 23.61
CA TYR A 13 -5.59 1.35 22.41
C TYR A 13 -4.55 0.41 21.81
N VAL A 14 -4.99 -0.72 21.26
CA VAL A 14 -4.09 -1.73 20.69
C VAL A 14 -4.54 -2.00 19.26
N GLY A 15 -3.58 -2.00 18.35
CA GLY A 15 -3.80 -2.39 16.97
C GLY A 15 -2.69 -3.29 16.47
N GLU A 16 -3.05 -4.16 15.53
CA GLU A 16 -2.16 -5.14 14.94
C GLU A 16 -2.35 -5.18 13.42
N SER A 17 -1.25 -5.30 12.70
CA SER A 17 -1.18 -5.55 11.26
C SER A 17 -0.10 -6.60 10.98
N TYR A 18 0.07 -6.97 9.72
CA TYR A 18 0.99 -8.02 9.33
C TYR A 18 1.72 -7.68 8.04
N ALA A 19 3.00 -8.06 7.99
CA ALA A 19 3.79 -8.08 6.77
C ALA A 19 4.08 -9.54 6.38
N TYR A 20 4.23 -9.80 5.09
CA TYR A 20 4.26 -11.14 4.52
C TYR A 20 5.51 -11.37 3.69
N TYR A 21 6.01 -12.61 3.68
CA TYR A 21 7.16 -13.05 2.90
C TYR A 21 8.39 -12.14 3.02
N ASP A 22 9.38 -12.52 3.82
CA ASP A 22 10.61 -11.73 4.01
C ASP A 22 11.59 -11.72 2.82
N GLY A 23 11.23 -12.36 1.70
CA GLY A 23 12.10 -12.59 0.55
C GLY A 23 13.02 -13.81 0.68
N LYS A 24 12.91 -14.59 1.77
CA LYS A 24 13.76 -15.75 2.03
C LYS A 24 12.99 -16.99 2.47
N ILE A 25 11.95 -16.83 3.29
CA ILE A 25 11.13 -17.89 3.86
C ILE A 25 9.72 -17.77 3.27
N PRO A 26 9.37 -18.55 2.23
CA PRO A 26 8.04 -18.52 1.62
C PRO A 26 6.93 -18.74 2.65
N GLY A 27 5.85 -17.97 2.55
CA GLY A 27 4.71 -18.06 3.47
C GLY A 27 4.95 -17.50 4.88
N SER A 28 6.10 -16.88 5.14
CA SER A 28 6.34 -16.19 6.41
C SER A 28 5.36 -15.02 6.62
N LYS A 29 4.92 -14.83 7.86
CA LYS A 29 3.99 -13.78 8.30
C LYS A 29 4.53 -13.18 9.59
N TYR A 30 4.62 -11.86 9.65
CA TYR A 30 5.21 -11.13 10.77
C TYR A 30 4.24 -10.09 11.27
N LYS A 31 4.01 -10.07 12.58
CA LYS A 31 3.09 -9.16 13.24
C LYS A 31 3.78 -7.83 13.56
N ILE A 32 3.09 -6.75 13.25
CA ILE A 32 3.35 -5.42 13.77
C ILE A 32 2.26 -5.10 14.79
N LYS A 33 2.67 -4.74 16.01
CA LYS A 33 1.75 -4.41 17.10
C LYS A 33 2.12 -3.05 17.66
N VAL A 34 1.12 -2.19 17.82
CA VAL A 34 1.26 -0.91 18.50
C VAL A 34 0.27 -0.80 19.65
N THR A 35 0.76 -0.34 20.79
CA THR A 35 -0.06 0.09 21.93
C THR A 35 0.03 1.60 22.04
N ILE A 36 -1.08 2.28 21.85
CA ILE A 36 -1.18 3.75 21.86
C ILE A 36 -1.81 4.17 23.18
N THR A 37 -1.06 4.90 24.02
CA THR A 37 -1.59 5.51 25.24
C THR A 37 -1.74 7.01 25.04
N VAL A 38 -2.97 7.51 25.13
CA VAL A 38 -3.27 8.95 25.11
C VAL A 38 -3.61 9.39 26.54
N LYS A 39 -2.95 10.45 27.00
CA LYS A 39 -3.18 11.03 28.33
C LYS A 39 -2.85 12.52 28.35
N ASP A 40 -3.81 13.36 28.69
CA ASP A 40 -3.64 14.82 28.87
C ASP A 40 -2.75 15.48 27.79
N GLY A 41 -3.15 15.31 26.53
CA GLY A 41 -2.46 15.94 25.40
C GLY A 41 -1.05 15.39 25.14
N THR A 42 -0.74 14.19 25.62
CA THR A 42 0.44 13.41 25.23
C THR A 42 0.01 12.07 24.65
N ALA A 43 0.81 11.53 23.73
CA ALA A 43 0.57 10.24 23.12
C ALA A 43 1.85 9.42 23.12
N LYS A 44 1.76 8.17 23.57
CA LYS A 44 2.86 7.20 23.53
C LYS A 44 2.51 6.07 22.58
N PHE A 45 3.39 5.81 21.62
CA PHE A 45 3.31 4.69 20.68
C PHE A 45 4.35 3.65 21.08
N ASP A 46 3.89 2.52 21.61
CA ASP A 46 4.74 1.43 22.09
C ASP A 46 4.60 0.21 21.20
N TYR A 47 5.67 -0.12 20.47
CA TYR A 47 5.73 -1.25 19.54
C TYR A 47 6.20 -2.55 20.18
N THR A 48 6.28 -2.61 21.51
CA THR A 48 6.55 -3.84 22.24
C THR A 48 5.53 -4.92 21.88
N GLY A 49 6.04 -6.07 21.42
CA GLY A 49 5.22 -7.19 20.91
C GLY A 49 5.10 -7.26 19.39
N THR A 50 5.75 -6.35 18.66
CA THR A 50 6.11 -6.55 17.24
C THR A 50 7.11 -7.70 17.12
N ASP A 51 6.99 -8.50 16.06
CA ASP A 51 7.87 -9.65 15.83
C ASP A 51 9.34 -9.23 15.62
N GLY A 52 10.24 -10.19 15.85
CA GLY A 52 11.68 -10.00 15.65
C GLY A 52 12.04 -9.69 14.19
N GLN A 53 13.20 -9.07 13.99
CA GLN A 53 13.74 -8.83 12.65
C GLN A 53 13.89 -10.14 11.86
N THR A 54 13.67 -10.07 10.56
CA THR A 54 13.71 -11.20 9.63
C THR A 54 15.13 -11.48 9.14
N PRO A 55 15.44 -12.72 8.74
CA PRO A 55 16.68 -13.06 8.06
C PRO A 55 16.70 -12.64 6.57
N GLY A 56 15.58 -12.12 6.07
CA GLY A 56 15.44 -11.53 4.74
C GLY A 56 15.72 -10.02 4.73
N PHE A 57 15.21 -9.33 3.70
CA PHE A 57 15.41 -7.89 3.53
C PHE A 57 14.22 -7.04 3.99
N MET A 58 13.17 -7.70 4.49
CA MET A 58 11.95 -7.10 5.03
C MET A 58 12.15 -6.60 6.45
N ASN A 59 13.04 -5.61 6.64
CA ASN A 59 13.26 -4.99 7.95
C ASN A 59 13.29 -3.46 7.84
N GLY A 60 12.82 -2.77 8.88
CA GLY A 60 12.83 -1.33 9.02
C GLY A 60 13.93 -0.83 9.95
N THR A 61 14.35 0.41 9.74
CA THR A 61 15.16 1.16 10.71
C THR A 61 14.24 1.88 11.70
N TYR A 62 14.73 2.17 12.90
CA TYR A 62 14.01 3.02 13.86
C TYR A 62 13.49 4.31 13.21
N THR A 63 14.32 4.98 12.41
CA THR A 63 13.98 6.28 11.81
C THR A 63 12.85 6.18 10.79
N SER A 64 12.84 5.14 9.95
CA SER A 64 11.77 4.92 8.98
C SER A 64 10.45 4.62 9.71
N SER A 65 10.48 3.72 10.69
CA SER A 65 9.29 3.34 11.46
C SER A 65 8.74 4.48 12.33
N ALA A 66 9.60 5.26 13.00
CA ALA A 66 9.18 6.43 13.77
C ALA A 66 8.60 7.52 12.86
N SER A 67 9.17 7.72 11.67
CA SER A 67 8.61 8.64 10.67
C SER A 67 7.23 8.18 10.19
N ALA A 68 7.04 6.88 9.94
CA ALA A 68 5.75 6.30 9.59
C ALA A 68 4.70 6.51 10.70
N THR A 69 5.07 6.34 11.97
CA THR A 69 4.19 6.61 13.12
C THR A 69 3.73 8.07 13.14
N LEU A 70 4.66 9.01 12.96
CA LEU A 70 4.36 10.44 12.94
C LEU A 70 3.50 10.84 11.74
N LEU A 71 3.84 10.34 10.55
CA LEU A 71 3.09 10.58 9.33
C LEU A 71 1.63 10.11 9.50
N THR A 72 1.45 8.87 9.95
CA THR A 72 0.12 8.29 10.15
C THR A 72 -0.69 9.13 11.14
N LEU A 73 -0.10 9.49 12.29
CA LEU A 73 -0.77 10.36 13.25
C LEU A 73 -1.23 11.67 12.59
N LEU A 74 -0.34 12.33 11.83
CA LEU A 74 -0.65 13.61 11.19
C LEU A 74 -1.77 13.53 10.15
N GLN A 75 -1.94 12.37 9.48
CA GLN A 75 -3.05 12.15 8.56
C GLN A 75 -4.43 12.17 9.26
N MET A 76 -4.48 11.97 10.57
CA MET A 76 -5.72 11.89 11.37
C MET A 76 -5.96 13.13 12.24
N LEU A 77 -5.11 14.15 12.13
CA LEU A 77 -5.16 15.38 12.92
C LEU A 77 -5.48 16.60 12.05
N ASN A 78 -5.80 17.71 12.70
CA ASN A 78 -6.01 18.99 12.01
C ASN A 78 -4.80 19.39 11.12
N PRO A 79 -4.98 19.55 9.80
CA PRO A 79 -3.90 19.91 8.87
C PRO A 79 -3.35 21.33 9.06
N ASP A 80 -4.07 22.22 9.75
CA ASP A 80 -3.65 23.61 10.00
C ASP A 80 -2.58 23.73 11.11
N ILE A 81 -2.17 22.62 11.73
CA ILE A 81 -1.15 22.63 12.78
C ILE A 81 0.22 22.99 12.17
N PRO A 82 0.92 24.03 12.68
CA PRO A 82 2.24 24.39 12.16
C PRO A 82 3.26 23.26 12.29
N HIS A 83 3.96 22.96 11.19
CA HIS A 83 5.00 21.94 11.13
C HIS A 83 6.32 22.45 11.72
N ASN A 84 6.55 22.16 13.01
CA ASN A 84 7.80 22.48 13.72
C ASN A 84 8.05 21.48 14.86
N ALA A 85 9.17 21.61 15.58
CA ALA A 85 9.53 20.68 16.67
C ALA A 85 8.50 20.58 17.81
N GLY A 86 7.58 21.55 17.96
CA GLY A 86 6.48 21.48 18.92
C GLY A 86 5.43 20.42 18.60
N LEU A 87 5.38 19.97 17.33
CA LEU A 87 4.48 18.93 16.84
C LEU A 87 4.87 17.55 17.38
N VAL A 88 6.17 17.25 17.46
CA VAL A 88 6.66 15.95 17.94
C VAL A 88 6.92 15.89 19.44
N ARG A 89 7.07 17.05 20.10
CA ARG A 89 7.39 17.14 21.55
C ARG A 89 6.44 16.36 22.48
N PRO A 90 5.11 16.30 22.27
CA PRO A 90 4.21 15.55 23.14
C PRO A 90 4.05 14.07 22.75
N ILE A 91 4.87 13.58 21.80
CA ILE A 91 4.80 12.23 21.28
C ILE A 91 6.02 11.44 21.78
N GLU A 92 5.77 10.29 22.38
CA GLU A 92 6.78 9.31 22.75
C GLU A 92 6.67 8.09 21.83
N ILE A 93 7.78 7.62 21.27
CA ILE A 93 7.80 6.48 20.34
C ILE A 93 8.83 5.47 20.84
N ILE A 94 8.35 4.27 21.19
CA ILE A 94 9.15 3.15 21.69
C ILE A 94 9.12 2.05 20.62
N ILE A 95 10.26 1.80 19.98
CA ILE A 95 10.43 0.71 19.00
C ILE A 95 11.63 -0.11 19.44
N PRO A 96 11.43 -1.28 20.08
CA PRO A 96 12.53 -2.09 20.60
C PRO A 96 13.51 -2.48 19.50
N GLU A 97 14.82 -2.33 19.76
CA GLU A 97 15.86 -2.81 18.85
C GLU A 97 15.79 -4.34 18.72
N GLY A 98 16.13 -4.87 17.53
CA GLY A 98 16.04 -6.29 17.24
C GLY A 98 14.68 -6.72 16.67
N THR A 99 13.76 -5.78 16.46
CA THR A 99 12.42 -6.05 15.92
C THR A 99 12.33 -5.73 14.43
N LEU A 100 11.25 -6.17 13.79
CA LEU A 100 10.95 -5.89 12.39
C LEU A 100 11.01 -4.39 12.05
N LEU A 101 10.61 -3.53 12.99
CA LEU A 101 10.54 -2.07 12.81
C LEU A 101 11.78 -1.32 13.31
N ASN A 102 12.70 -1.99 14.00
CA ASN A 102 13.97 -1.41 14.43
C ASN A 102 15.04 -2.51 14.45
N ALA A 103 15.48 -2.90 13.26
CA ALA A 103 16.42 -3.98 13.11
C ALA A 103 17.82 -3.59 13.61
N ALA A 104 18.44 -4.52 14.35
CA ALA A 104 19.83 -4.48 14.71
C ALA A 104 20.72 -4.95 13.55
N TYR A 105 21.90 -4.36 13.44
CA TYR A 105 22.93 -4.83 12.51
C TYR A 105 23.25 -6.32 12.77
N PRO A 106 23.45 -7.17 11.72
CA PRO A 106 23.62 -6.86 10.30
C PRO A 106 22.38 -7.08 9.41
N ALA A 107 21.15 -7.05 9.95
CA ALA A 107 19.97 -7.29 9.10
C ALA A 107 19.83 -6.26 7.97
N ALA A 108 19.39 -6.74 6.81
CA ALA A 108 19.15 -5.90 5.64
C ALA A 108 17.85 -5.12 5.81
N THR A 109 17.89 -3.80 5.55
CA THR A 109 16.79 -2.87 5.79
C THR A 109 16.24 -2.21 4.52
N THR A 110 16.58 -2.72 3.33
CA THR A 110 16.19 -2.13 2.04
C THR A 110 14.67 -1.99 1.87
N TYR A 111 13.88 -2.91 2.45
CA TYR A 111 12.42 -2.85 2.39
C TYR A 111 11.79 -1.90 3.43
N GLY A 112 12.57 -1.31 4.34
CA GLY A 112 12.05 -0.67 5.55
C GLY A 112 10.95 0.37 5.32
N ASN A 113 11.05 1.14 4.23
CA ASN A 113 10.01 2.12 3.88
C ASN A 113 8.68 1.46 3.51
N HIS A 114 8.70 0.27 2.92
CA HIS A 114 7.50 -0.48 2.54
C HIS A 114 6.82 -1.19 3.73
N LEU A 115 7.36 -1.06 4.95
CA LEU A 115 6.65 -1.41 6.19
C LEU A 115 5.80 -0.25 6.74
N CYS A 116 5.90 0.94 6.14
CA CYS A 116 5.12 2.12 6.54
C CYS A 116 3.59 1.88 6.43
N PRO A 117 3.05 1.28 5.35
CA PRO A 117 1.62 0.97 5.27
C PRO A 117 1.15 0.06 6.40
N ASN A 118 1.84 -1.05 6.65
CA ASN A 118 1.46 -1.95 7.75
C ASN A 118 1.54 -1.25 9.11
N ASN A 119 2.53 -0.37 9.32
CA ASN A 119 2.60 0.44 10.54
C ASN A 119 1.37 1.37 10.65
N ALA A 120 1.00 2.03 9.54
CA ALA A 120 -0.18 2.88 9.48
C ALA A 120 -1.45 2.11 9.82
N ASP A 121 -1.65 0.91 9.25
CA ASP A 121 -2.82 0.07 9.52
C ASP A 121 -2.91 -0.33 11.00
N ALA A 122 -1.79 -0.68 11.63
CA ALA A 122 -1.78 -1.00 13.05
C ALA A 122 -2.24 0.19 13.91
N ILE A 123 -1.79 1.40 13.58
CA ILE A 123 -2.19 2.64 14.27
C ILE A 123 -3.68 2.94 14.00
N MET A 124 -4.12 2.86 12.76
CA MET A 124 -5.49 3.15 12.35
C MET A 124 -6.47 2.16 12.98
N ARG A 125 -6.13 0.86 13.03
CA ARG A 125 -6.92 -0.16 13.74
C ARG A 125 -7.03 0.14 15.23
N ALA A 126 -5.98 0.66 15.86
CA ALA A 126 -6.02 1.04 17.28
C ALA A 126 -6.94 2.25 17.53
N LEU A 127 -6.91 3.27 16.67
CA LEU A 127 -7.60 4.54 16.90
C LEU A 127 -8.99 4.64 16.27
N SER A 128 -9.28 3.86 15.23
CA SER A 128 -10.58 3.89 14.55
C SER A 128 -11.78 3.67 15.48
N PRO A 129 -11.73 2.88 16.58
CA PRO A 129 -12.89 2.74 17.47
C PRO A 129 -13.20 3.99 18.30
N VAL A 130 -12.24 4.91 18.48
CA VAL A 130 -12.37 6.07 19.38
C VAL A 130 -12.38 7.42 18.67
N ILE A 131 -11.85 7.49 17.45
CA ILE A 131 -11.93 8.68 16.59
C ILE A 131 -12.37 8.29 15.16
N PRO A 132 -13.48 7.55 14.98
CA PRO A 132 -13.87 6.97 13.69
C PRO A 132 -14.05 8.00 12.57
N GLU A 133 -14.36 9.25 12.91
CA GLU A 133 -14.56 10.33 11.93
C GLU A 133 -13.25 10.86 11.31
N ARG A 134 -12.10 10.50 11.89
CA ARG A 134 -10.77 11.00 11.50
C ARG A 134 -9.85 9.92 10.94
N VAL A 135 -10.32 8.67 10.92
CA VAL A 135 -9.53 7.52 10.50
C VAL A 135 -10.11 6.97 9.21
N THR A 136 -9.27 6.93 8.17
CA THR A 136 -9.58 6.24 6.92
C THR A 136 -9.65 4.73 7.14
N ALA A 137 -10.44 4.03 6.32
CA ALA A 137 -10.22 2.60 6.11
C ALA A 137 -8.82 2.34 5.50
N GLU A 138 -8.40 1.08 5.43
CA GLU A 138 -7.09 0.75 4.86
C GLU A 138 -7.04 1.14 3.39
N TRP A 139 -5.87 1.62 2.97
CA TRP A 139 -5.61 1.96 1.58
C TRP A 139 -5.22 0.72 0.80
N GLY A 140 -5.29 0.79 -0.53
CA GLY A 140 -4.80 -0.28 -1.38
C GLY A 140 -3.38 -0.69 -1.02
N GLU A 141 -3.20 -1.97 -0.66
CA GLU A 141 -1.91 -2.50 -0.28
C GLU A 141 -0.92 -2.40 -1.44
N LEU A 142 0.35 -2.18 -1.14
CA LEU A 142 1.38 -1.99 -2.14
C LEU A 142 1.65 -3.31 -2.88
N LEU A 143 1.64 -3.31 -4.21
CA LEU A 143 2.34 -4.32 -5.02
C LEU A 143 2.96 -3.62 -6.22
N CYS A 144 4.25 -3.34 -6.16
CA CYS A 144 4.98 -2.61 -7.20
C CYS A 144 5.84 -3.55 -8.02
N SER A 145 6.25 -3.09 -9.20
CA SER A 145 7.41 -3.63 -9.90
C SER A 145 8.50 -2.60 -10.12
N LEU A 146 9.74 -3.06 -10.12
CA LEU A 146 10.91 -2.36 -10.62
C LEU A 146 11.43 -3.12 -11.85
N THR A 147 11.70 -2.40 -12.93
CA THR A 147 12.20 -2.96 -14.18
C THR A 147 13.58 -2.38 -14.46
N THR A 148 14.51 -3.24 -14.91
CA THR A 148 15.83 -2.82 -15.38
C THR A 148 16.18 -3.54 -16.66
N GLY A 149 17.10 -2.98 -17.43
CA GLY A 149 17.65 -3.64 -18.60
C GLY A 149 18.50 -2.70 -19.43
N SER A 150 18.71 -3.07 -20.68
CA SER A 150 19.36 -2.25 -21.70
C SER A 150 18.35 -1.81 -22.76
N ASP A 151 18.44 -0.53 -23.12
CA ASP A 151 17.63 0.10 -24.15
C ASP A 151 18.06 -0.38 -25.55
N THR A 152 17.08 -0.55 -26.44
CA THR A 152 17.27 -1.00 -27.84
C THR A 152 16.87 0.04 -28.88
N ARG A 153 16.47 1.23 -28.43
CA ARG A 153 16.11 2.33 -29.32
C ARG A 153 17.37 2.90 -29.97
N PRO A 154 17.35 3.26 -31.26
CA PRO A 154 18.55 3.67 -31.98
C PRO A 154 19.34 4.84 -31.35
N ASP A 155 18.66 5.76 -30.68
CA ASP A 155 19.25 6.92 -30.01
C ASP A 155 19.83 6.60 -28.61
N LYS A 156 19.52 5.42 -28.06
CA LYS A 156 19.86 5.00 -26.69
C LYS A 156 20.45 3.58 -26.60
N GLU A 157 20.77 2.95 -27.72
CA GLU A 157 21.21 1.55 -27.80
C GLU A 157 22.28 1.23 -26.75
N GLY A 158 22.03 0.21 -25.94
CA GLY A 158 22.95 -0.28 -24.91
C GLY A 158 22.99 0.55 -23.63
N SER A 159 22.31 1.70 -23.55
CA SER A 159 22.16 2.44 -22.29
C SER A 159 21.33 1.64 -21.28
N ALA A 160 21.69 1.73 -20.01
CA ALA A 160 20.92 1.09 -18.95
C ALA A 160 19.69 1.93 -18.62
N PHE A 161 18.57 1.26 -18.34
CA PHE A 161 17.39 1.90 -17.77
C PHE A 161 17.02 1.23 -16.44
N VAL A 162 16.37 2.01 -15.58
CA VAL A 162 15.71 1.55 -14.37
C VAL A 162 14.42 2.33 -14.23
N ASP A 163 13.34 1.63 -13.91
CA ASP A 163 12.06 2.25 -13.62
C ASP A 163 11.40 1.57 -12.43
N ILE A 164 10.89 2.39 -11.51
CA ILE A 164 9.97 1.94 -10.47
C ILE A 164 8.61 2.33 -11.00
N CYS A 165 7.82 1.33 -11.41
CA CYS A 165 6.58 1.53 -12.18
C CYS A 165 5.47 2.08 -11.27
N PHE A 166 5.61 3.35 -10.87
CA PHE A 166 4.64 4.06 -10.03
C PHE A 166 3.29 4.20 -10.74
N MET A 167 3.28 4.18 -12.08
CA MET A 167 2.06 4.08 -12.87
C MET A 167 1.28 2.80 -12.62
N GLY A 168 1.96 1.67 -12.50
CA GLY A 168 1.31 0.41 -12.17
C GLY A 168 0.81 0.33 -10.72
N LEU A 169 1.53 0.99 -9.81
CA LEU A 169 1.34 0.97 -8.36
C LEU A 169 0.42 2.11 -7.89
N LYS A 170 -0.85 2.08 -8.28
CA LYS A 170 -1.72 3.21 -7.93
C LYS A 170 -3.16 2.81 -7.63
N GLY A 171 -3.30 2.20 -6.46
CA GLY A 171 -4.59 1.88 -5.84
C GLY A 171 -5.31 3.11 -5.31
N GLY A 172 -6.52 2.92 -4.81
CA GLY A 172 -7.30 3.96 -4.13
C GLY A 172 -7.05 4.04 -2.63
N SER A 173 -7.42 5.16 -2.02
CA SER A 173 -7.44 5.28 -0.56
C SER A 173 -8.61 4.53 0.05
N GLY A 174 -8.55 4.30 1.37
CA GLY A 174 -9.74 3.95 2.13
C GLY A 174 -10.78 5.09 2.11
N GLY A 175 -12.05 4.73 2.25
CA GLY A 175 -13.11 5.69 2.55
C GLY A 175 -12.96 6.21 3.97
N ILE A 176 -13.42 7.44 4.21
CA ILE A 176 -13.41 8.09 5.53
C ILE A 176 -14.78 8.70 5.80
N TYR A 177 -15.08 9.01 7.05
CA TYR A 177 -16.32 9.70 7.39
C TYR A 177 -16.52 10.97 6.56
N GLY A 178 -17.65 11.04 5.88
CA GLY A 178 -18.04 12.18 5.06
C GLY A 178 -17.54 12.17 3.62
N THR A 179 -16.64 11.27 3.21
CA THR A 179 -16.18 11.20 1.81
C THR A 179 -15.71 9.80 1.39
N ASP A 180 -16.02 9.45 0.14
CA ASP A 180 -15.40 8.31 -0.53
C ASP A 180 -13.88 8.46 -0.56
N GLY A 181 -13.20 7.33 -0.67
CA GLY A 181 -11.76 7.28 -0.91
C GLY A 181 -11.42 7.85 -2.29
N TYR A 182 -10.27 8.50 -2.36
CA TYR A 182 -9.74 9.03 -3.60
C TYR A 182 -9.27 7.90 -4.49
N ASP A 183 -9.84 7.87 -5.70
CA ASP A 183 -9.47 6.95 -6.75
C ASP A 183 -8.03 7.19 -7.18
N HIS A 184 -7.23 6.12 -7.31
CA HIS A 184 -5.87 6.19 -7.87
C HIS A 184 -5.00 7.27 -7.21
N ILE A 185 -5.09 7.38 -5.89
CA ILE A 185 -4.28 8.31 -5.11
C ILE A 185 -2.91 7.72 -4.77
N GLY A 186 -2.77 6.40 -4.85
CA GLY A 186 -1.53 5.69 -4.56
C GLY A 186 -1.42 5.26 -3.10
N MET A 187 -0.22 5.39 -2.55
CA MET A 187 0.17 4.73 -1.30
C MET A 187 0.09 5.67 -0.09
N ILE A 188 -0.29 5.10 1.05
CA ILE A 188 -0.56 5.83 2.29
C ILE A 188 0.71 6.41 2.93
N ASP A 189 1.86 5.78 2.71
CA ASP A 189 3.18 6.24 3.15
C ASP A 189 3.64 7.51 2.42
N ALA A 190 3.01 7.86 1.31
CA ALA A 190 3.17 9.14 0.63
C ALA A 190 2.00 10.11 0.85
N SER A 191 0.95 9.71 1.58
CA SER A 191 -0.30 10.49 1.73
C SER A 191 -0.91 10.94 0.40
N GLY A 192 -0.72 10.15 -0.67
CA GLY A 192 -1.15 10.54 -2.02
C GLY A 192 -0.28 11.58 -2.73
N GLY A 193 0.90 11.91 -2.19
CA GLY A 193 1.81 12.90 -2.77
C GLY A 193 2.66 12.40 -3.93
N VAL A 194 2.68 11.09 -4.20
CA VAL A 194 3.39 10.52 -5.36
C VAL A 194 2.49 10.62 -6.58
N LEU A 195 2.90 11.47 -7.51
CA LEU A 195 2.20 11.68 -8.78
C LEU A 195 2.38 10.47 -9.71
N ASP A 196 1.48 10.34 -10.66
CA ASP A 196 1.69 9.37 -11.74
C ASP A 196 2.89 9.74 -12.60
N GLN A 197 3.44 8.73 -13.26
CA GLN A 197 4.31 8.94 -14.40
C GLN A 197 3.48 9.38 -15.59
N ASP A 198 3.91 10.45 -16.25
CA ASP A 198 3.37 10.82 -17.55
C ASP A 198 3.70 9.72 -18.57
N TYR A 199 2.71 9.30 -19.37
CA TYR A 199 2.85 8.17 -20.28
C TYR A 199 3.90 8.42 -21.36
N GLU A 200 3.93 9.64 -21.92
CA GLU A 200 4.91 9.99 -22.95
C GLU A 200 6.32 10.04 -22.34
N ILE A 201 6.45 10.59 -21.13
CA ILE A 201 7.73 10.61 -20.42
C ILE A 201 8.19 9.20 -20.05
N PHE A 202 7.28 8.31 -19.65
CA PHE A 202 7.59 6.91 -19.36
C PHE A 202 8.14 6.20 -20.61
N GLU A 203 7.49 6.35 -21.76
CA GLU A 203 7.96 5.78 -23.03
C GLU A 203 9.23 6.45 -23.56
N GLN A 204 9.47 7.73 -23.23
CA GLN A 204 10.71 8.42 -23.58
C GLN A 204 11.87 8.00 -22.67
N ALA A 205 11.63 7.85 -21.37
CA ALA A 205 12.65 7.53 -20.38
C ALA A 205 13.04 6.05 -20.42
N THR A 206 12.09 5.17 -20.70
CA THR A 206 12.26 3.72 -20.67
C THR A 206 11.91 3.10 -22.03
N PRO A 207 12.48 1.94 -22.40
CA PRO A 207 12.12 1.28 -23.64
C PRO A 207 10.87 0.42 -23.43
N HIS A 208 9.76 1.05 -23.05
CA HIS A 208 8.47 0.41 -22.81
C HIS A 208 7.42 1.10 -23.70
N LEU A 209 6.40 0.37 -24.13
CA LEU A 209 5.24 0.94 -24.84
C LEU A 209 4.00 0.72 -24.00
N VAL A 210 3.33 1.80 -23.59
CA VAL A 210 2.07 1.73 -22.87
C VAL A 210 0.98 1.25 -23.83
N LEU A 211 0.29 0.19 -23.44
CA LEU A 211 -0.82 -0.37 -24.21
C LEU A 211 -2.17 0.02 -23.61
N LYS A 212 -2.23 0.15 -22.29
CA LYS A 212 -3.44 0.51 -21.55
C LYS A 212 -3.07 1.07 -20.19
N HIS A 213 -3.76 2.14 -19.79
CA HIS A 213 -3.77 2.60 -18.42
C HIS A 213 -5.14 3.23 -18.13
N GLU A 214 -5.98 2.55 -17.35
CA GLU A 214 -7.36 2.97 -17.08
C GLU A 214 -7.74 2.71 -15.62
N TYR A 215 -8.76 3.41 -15.13
CA TYR A 215 -9.41 3.03 -13.87
C TYR A 215 -9.92 1.60 -13.94
N LEU A 216 -9.62 0.84 -12.88
CA LEU A 216 -10.15 -0.49 -12.70
C LEU A 216 -11.52 -0.34 -12.03
N MET A 217 -12.59 -0.33 -12.83
CA MET A 217 -13.95 -0.25 -12.31
C MET A 217 -14.22 -1.38 -11.30
N ASP A 218 -15.07 -1.10 -10.32
CA ASP A 218 -15.53 -2.07 -9.33
C ASP A 218 -14.42 -2.69 -8.43
N SER A 219 -13.29 -2.00 -8.30
CA SER A 219 -12.14 -2.40 -7.49
C SER A 219 -12.15 -1.88 -6.04
N ALA A 220 -12.94 -0.84 -5.78
CA ALA A 220 -13.04 -0.20 -4.48
C ALA A 220 -13.63 -1.12 -3.40
N GLY A 221 -13.20 -0.98 -2.13
CA GLY A 221 -13.87 -1.60 -0.99
C GLY A 221 -15.28 -1.02 -0.78
N PRO A 222 -16.37 -1.81 -0.75
CA PRO A 222 -17.71 -1.29 -0.50
C PRO A 222 -17.90 -0.77 0.93
N GLY A 223 -18.63 0.33 1.08
CA GLY A 223 -19.01 0.88 2.38
C GLY A 223 -19.98 2.05 2.20
N ARG A 224 -20.43 2.65 3.30
CA ARG A 224 -21.21 3.91 3.25
C ARG A 224 -20.45 5.00 2.49
N TRP A 225 -19.14 5.04 2.73
CA TRP A 225 -18.17 5.71 1.89
C TRP A 225 -17.27 4.62 1.30
N ARG A 226 -17.26 4.47 -0.02
CA ARG A 226 -16.46 3.44 -0.68
C ARG A 226 -14.97 3.78 -0.59
N GLY A 227 -14.11 2.78 -0.74
CA GLY A 227 -12.71 3.04 -1.08
C GLY A 227 -12.57 3.71 -2.46
N GLY A 228 -11.38 4.17 -2.77
CA GLY A 228 -11.01 4.57 -4.12
C GLY A 228 -10.80 3.35 -5.01
N VAL A 229 -11.09 3.49 -6.31
CA VAL A 229 -10.72 2.50 -7.32
C VAL A 229 -9.23 2.60 -7.65
N GLY A 230 -8.64 1.49 -8.06
CA GLY A 230 -7.28 1.47 -8.59
C GLY A 230 -7.26 1.55 -10.12
N VAL A 231 -6.20 0.99 -10.70
CA VAL A 231 -5.94 1.03 -12.14
C VAL A 231 -5.53 -0.31 -12.71
N GLU A 232 -5.79 -0.46 -14.00
CA GLU A 232 -5.26 -1.52 -14.85
C GLU A 232 -4.20 -0.93 -15.76
N THR A 233 -2.98 -1.47 -15.66
CA THR A 233 -1.81 -1.03 -16.42
C THR A 233 -1.29 -2.17 -17.28
N LEU A 234 -1.20 -1.94 -18.59
CA LEU A 234 -0.55 -2.84 -19.53
C LEU A 234 0.50 -2.08 -20.34
N PHE A 235 1.68 -2.67 -20.47
CA PHE A 235 2.70 -2.18 -21.38
C PHE A 235 3.51 -3.34 -21.97
N GLU A 236 4.10 -3.10 -23.13
CA GLU A 236 5.03 -4.01 -23.79
C GLU A 236 6.46 -3.62 -23.43
N PHE A 237 7.27 -4.60 -23.04
CA PHE A 237 8.70 -4.42 -22.88
C PHE A 237 9.41 -4.34 -24.25
N ARG A 238 10.31 -3.37 -24.45
CA ARG A 238 11.07 -3.15 -25.69
C ARG A 238 12.59 -3.09 -25.47
N GLY A 239 13.13 -3.99 -24.65
CA GLY A 239 14.50 -3.93 -24.15
C GLY A 239 15.21 -5.29 -24.19
N LYS A 240 16.51 -5.28 -23.88
CA LYS A 240 17.31 -6.50 -23.71
C LYS A 240 17.76 -6.69 -22.27
N GLY A 241 17.94 -7.95 -21.87
CA GLY A 241 18.41 -8.29 -20.52
C GLY A 241 17.47 -7.78 -19.42
N ILE A 242 16.16 -7.77 -19.70
CA ILE A 242 15.18 -7.19 -18.80
C ILE A 242 15.08 -8.03 -17.53
N LYS A 243 15.10 -7.36 -16.39
CA LYS A 243 14.80 -7.95 -15.09
C LYS A 243 13.59 -7.25 -14.50
N VAL A 244 12.68 -8.02 -13.92
CA VAL A 244 11.50 -7.53 -13.22
C VAL A 244 11.61 -7.99 -11.78
N VAL A 245 11.58 -7.02 -10.86
CA VAL A 245 11.49 -7.27 -9.42
C VAL A 245 10.11 -6.83 -8.98
N THR A 246 9.35 -7.67 -8.31
CA THR A 246 8.12 -7.26 -7.63
C THR A 246 8.41 -7.03 -6.16
N PHE A 247 7.65 -6.17 -5.48
CA PHE A 247 7.77 -5.94 -4.04
C PHE A 247 6.47 -5.30 -3.50
N GLY A 248 6.23 -5.37 -2.20
CA GLY A 248 4.92 -5.08 -1.61
C GLY A 248 4.15 -6.36 -1.29
N ASP A 249 3.07 -6.27 -0.52
CA ASP A 249 2.29 -7.42 0.00
C ASP A 249 0.83 -7.45 -0.51
N GLY A 250 0.49 -6.59 -1.48
CA GLY A 250 -0.89 -6.43 -1.93
C GLY A 250 -1.49 -7.61 -2.70
N ASP A 251 -0.73 -8.67 -2.96
CA ASP A 251 -1.22 -9.94 -3.51
C ASP A 251 -1.56 -11.00 -2.42
N VAL A 252 -1.39 -10.69 -1.13
CA VAL A 252 -1.54 -11.66 -0.03
C VAL A 252 -2.85 -11.54 0.75
N GLU A 253 -3.11 -10.38 1.36
CA GLU A 253 -4.38 -10.07 2.06
C GLU A 253 -4.97 -8.77 1.50
N PRO A 254 -6.30 -8.68 1.32
CA PRO A 254 -6.93 -7.46 0.84
C PRO A 254 -6.95 -6.39 1.94
N SER A 255 -6.88 -5.13 1.52
CA SER A 255 -7.08 -3.98 2.40
C SER A 255 -8.44 -4.07 3.10
N ARG A 256 -8.47 -3.85 4.41
CA ARG A 256 -9.69 -4.02 5.22
C ARG A 256 -10.55 -2.76 5.26
N GLY A 257 -11.86 -2.99 5.23
CA GLY A 257 -12.83 -1.96 5.56
C GLY A 257 -12.81 -1.61 7.05
N SER A 258 -13.36 -0.46 7.38
CA SER A 258 -13.50 0.04 8.76
C SER A 258 -14.97 0.35 9.07
N GLN A 259 -15.35 0.28 10.35
CA GLN A 259 -16.71 0.61 10.83
C GLN A 259 -17.84 -0.10 10.05
N GLY A 260 -17.64 -1.37 9.69
CA GLY A 260 -18.61 -2.16 8.91
C GLY A 260 -18.44 -2.07 7.39
N GLY A 261 -17.47 -1.30 6.90
CA GLY A 261 -17.02 -1.37 5.52
C GLY A 261 -16.41 -2.73 5.19
N MET A 262 -16.45 -3.08 3.91
CA MET A 262 -15.92 -4.33 3.38
C MET A 262 -14.50 -4.18 2.84
N GLU A 263 -13.84 -5.31 2.69
CA GLU A 263 -12.50 -5.40 2.11
C GLU A 263 -12.47 -4.93 0.65
N GLY A 264 -11.34 -4.35 0.27
CA GLY A 264 -10.97 -4.06 -1.11
C GLY A 264 -10.51 -5.31 -1.88
N GLY A 265 -9.81 -5.06 -2.97
CA GLY A 265 -9.27 -6.10 -3.84
C GLY A 265 -7.79 -6.43 -3.63
N LEU A 266 -7.38 -7.62 -4.10
CA LEU A 266 -5.97 -8.02 -4.18
C LEU A 266 -5.35 -7.49 -5.48
N ASN A 267 -4.08 -7.15 -5.41
CA ASN A 267 -3.28 -6.79 -6.58
C ASN A 267 -2.77 -8.04 -7.29
N PHE A 268 -2.41 -7.90 -8.57
CA PHE A 268 -1.55 -8.87 -9.22
C PHE A 268 -0.63 -8.20 -10.23
N ILE A 269 0.48 -8.88 -10.52
CA ILE A 269 1.35 -8.58 -11.66
C ILE A 269 1.50 -9.86 -12.47
N LYS A 270 1.34 -9.76 -13.79
CA LYS A 270 1.42 -10.87 -14.73
C LYS A 270 2.28 -10.51 -15.93
N LEU A 271 2.99 -11.50 -16.44
CA LEU A 271 3.78 -11.42 -17.68
C LEU A 271 3.22 -12.39 -18.70
N LYS A 272 3.12 -11.97 -19.96
CA LYS A 272 2.83 -12.84 -21.09
C LYS A 272 3.99 -12.77 -22.08
N TYR A 273 4.75 -13.86 -22.17
CA TYR A 273 5.91 -13.91 -23.06
C TYR A 273 5.48 -14.03 -24.54
N PRO A 274 6.33 -13.59 -25.49
CA PRO A 274 6.04 -13.71 -26.90
C PRO A 274 5.77 -15.15 -27.32
N GLY A 275 4.64 -15.37 -28.00
CA GLY A 275 4.21 -16.70 -28.46
C GLY A 275 3.44 -17.53 -27.41
N ASP A 276 3.44 -17.11 -26.15
CA ASP A 276 2.68 -17.79 -25.10
C ASP A 276 1.18 -17.43 -25.16
N THR A 277 0.34 -18.39 -24.78
CA THR A 277 -1.10 -18.19 -24.62
C THR A 277 -1.50 -17.94 -23.17
N SER A 278 -0.66 -18.36 -22.22
CA SER A 278 -0.88 -18.21 -20.77
C SER A 278 -0.16 -16.99 -20.21
N TRP A 279 -0.64 -16.54 -19.05
CA TRP A 279 0.02 -15.52 -18.23
C TRP A 279 0.81 -16.19 -17.12
N ARG A 280 2.03 -15.73 -16.87
CA ARG A 280 2.79 -16.01 -15.66
C ARG A 280 2.44 -14.97 -14.60
N THR A 281 1.84 -15.38 -13.49
CA THR A 281 1.65 -14.52 -12.32
C THR A 281 2.94 -14.40 -11.53
N LEU A 282 3.32 -13.18 -11.17
CA LEU A 282 4.42 -12.88 -10.26
C LEU A 282 3.87 -12.77 -8.84
N THR A 283 4.64 -13.23 -7.86
CA THR A 283 4.29 -13.12 -6.43
C THR A 283 4.94 -11.89 -5.81
N THR A 284 4.54 -11.51 -4.59
CA THR A 284 5.30 -10.58 -3.75
C THR A 284 6.79 -10.94 -3.72
N LYS A 285 7.66 -9.94 -3.86
CA LYS A 285 9.13 -10.06 -3.73
C LYS A 285 9.76 -11.11 -4.67
N ASP A 286 9.20 -11.28 -5.86
CA ASP A 286 9.74 -12.14 -6.92
C ASP A 286 10.83 -11.40 -7.72
N LEU A 287 11.76 -12.15 -8.28
CA LEU A 287 12.83 -11.66 -9.14
C LEU A 287 12.87 -12.51 -10.42
N VAL A 288 12.44 -11.91 -11.51
CA VAL A 288 12.45 -12.52 -12.84
C VAL A 288 13.62 -11.96 -13.64
N HIS A 289 14.48 -12.86 -14.10
CA HIS A 289 15.58 -12.56 -15.00
C HIS A 289 15.20 -12.85 -16.45
N ASP A 290 15.94 -12.22 -17.37
CA ASP A 290 15.91 -12.49 -18.80
C ASP A 290 14.50 -12.48 -19.41
N VAL A 291 13.69 -11.50 -18.99
CA VAL A 291 12.36 -11.29 -19.56
C VAL A 291 12.51 -10.95 -21.05
N PRO A 292 11.91 -11.73 -21.96
CA PRO A 292 12.06 -11.52 -23.39
C PRO A 292 11.52 -10.16 -23.85
N ASP A 293 12.16 -9.59 -24.86
CA ASP A 293 11.63 -8.46 -25.62
C ASP A 293 10.25 -8.78 -26.20
N GLY A 294 9.32 -7.81 -26.21
CA GLY A 294 7.93 -8.01 -26.62
C GLY A 294 7.04 -8.70 -25.57
N THR A 295 7.55 -8.95 -24.36
CA THR A 295 6.72 -9.45 -23.25
C THR A 295 5.68 -8.40 -22.87
N ILE A 296 4.42 -8.83 -22.68
CA ILE A 296 3.38 -7.95 -22.15
C ILE A 296 3.38 -8.03 -20.63
N TYR A 297 3.54 -6.88 -20.01
CA TYR A 297 3.31 -6.65 -18.59
C TYR A 297 1.83 -6.31 -18.37
N TRP A 298 1.24 -6.88 -17.32
CA TRP A 298 -0.12 -6.57 -16.89
C TRP A 298 -0.21 -6.49 -15.37
N GLN A 299 -0.63 -5.34 -14.85
CA GLN A 299 -0.83 -5.12 -13.43
C GLN A 299 -2.23 -4.59 -13.15
N HIS A 300 -2.81 -5.10 -12.07
CA HIS A 300 -3.97 -4.48 -11.43
C HIS A 300 -3.60 -4.00 -10.03
N ALA A 301 -3.98 -2.77 -9.72
CA ALA A 301 -3.98 -2.23 -8.36
C ALA A 301 -5.41 -2.27 -7.79
N THR A 302 -5.55 -2.80 -6.58
CA THR A 302 -6.78 -2.98 -5.78
C THR A 302 -7.86 -3.86 -6.41
N ALA A 303 -7.53 -4.94 -7.13
CA ALA A 303 -8.53 -5.69 -7.91
C ALA A 303 -9.52 -6.54 -7.09
N ARG A 304 -10.81 -6.28 -7.26
CA ARG A 304 -11.88 -7.21 -6.86
C ARG A 304 -12.58 -7.71 -8.12
N ARG A 305 -12.65 -9.02 -8.32
CA ARG A 305 -13.31 -9.60 -9.49
C ARG A 305 -14.81 -9.85 -9.27
N ASP A 306 -15.24 -9.86 -8.00
CA ASP A 306 -16.57 -10.34 -7.58
C ASP A 306 -17.38 -9.21 -6.91
N TYR A 307 -17.34 -8.01 -7.51
CA TYR A 307 -18.00 -6.82 -6.98
C TYR A 307 -19.43 -6.69 -7.51
N GLY A 308 -20.32 -7.58 -7.08
CA GLY A 308 -21.75 -7.29 -7.11
C GLY A 308 -22.12 -6.57 -5.82
N VAL A 309 -22.42 -5.27 -5.87
CA VAL A 309 -23.10 -4.55 -4.78
C VAL A 309 -24.38 -3.98 -5.36
N ALA A 310 -25.50 -4.42 -4.82
CA ALA A 310 -26.79 -3.85 -5.16
C ALA A 310 -27.02 -2.60 -4.31
N ILE A 311 -27.28 -1.48 -4.97
CA ILE A 311 -27.70 -0.25 -4.31
C ILE A 311 -29.19 -0.11 -4.54
N ASN A 312 -29.94 0.10 -3.46
CA ASN A 312 -31.35 0.42 -3.57
C ASN A 312 -31.48 1.81 -4.23
N PRO A 313 -32.15 1.92 -5.39
CA PRO A 313 -32.18 3.16 -6.17
C PRO A 313 -32.99 4.28 -5.50
N ASP A 314 -33.87 3.94 -4.56
CA ASP A 314 -34.72 4.90 -3.84
C ASP A 314 -34.03 5.44 -2.58
N THR A 315 -33.27 4.60 -1.87
CA THR A 315 -32.61 4.97 -0.60
C THR A 315 -31.13 5.28 -0.75
N TRP A 316 -30.50 4.85 -1.84
CA TRP A 316 -29.04 4.88 -2.05
C TRP A 316 -28.25 4.10 -0.99
N GLU A 317 -28.91 3.23 -0.25
CA GLU A 317 -28.29 2.33 0.70
C GLU A 317 -27.93 1.00 0.01
N VAL A 318 -26.92 0.31 0.56
CA VAL A 318 -26.56 -1.03 0.10
C VAL A 318 -27.70 -2.00 0.43
N ASP A 319 -28.26 -2.63 -0.60
CA ASP A 319 -29.16 -3.76 -0.45
C ASP A 319 -28.29 -5.00 -0.15
N TRP A 320 -28.11 -5.29 1.13
CA TRP A 320 -27.28 -6.41 1.57
C TRP A 320 -27.85 -7.77 1.19
N GLU A 321 -29.16 -7.89 1.01
CA GLU A 321 -29.80 -9.15 0.61
C GLU A 321 -29.52 -9.44 -0.87
N GLU A 322 -29.73 -8.45 -1.74
CA GLU A 322 -29.45 -8.58 -3.17
C GLU A 322 -27.94 -8.63 -3.46
N THR A 323 -27.14 -7.86 -2.72
CA THR A 323 -25.67 -7.97 -2.73
C THR A 323 -25.21 -9.38 -2.38
N ALA A 324 -25.82 -10.02 -1.39
CA ALA A 324 -25.48 -11.40 -1.03
C ALA A 324 -25.85 -12.40 -2.15
N LYS A 325 -26.96 -12.19 -2.87
CA LYS A 325 -27.36 -13.01 -4.02
C LYS A 325 -26.39 -12.85 -5.19
N LEU A 326 -26.01 -11.61 -5.54
CA LEU A 326 -25.07 -11.31 -6.63
C LEU A 326 -23.69 -11.94 -6.39
N ARG A 327 -23.27 -12.04 -5.14
CA ARG A 327 -21.97 -12.63 -4.75
C ARG A 327 -21.96 -14.15 -4.63
N ALA A 328 -23.14 -14.78 -4.64
CA ALA A 328 -23.28 -16.23 -4.56
C ALA A 328 -23.32 -16.91 -5.94
N ALA A 329 -23.39 -16.13 -7.02
CA ALA A 329 -23.43 -16.57 -8.42
C ALA A 329 -22.03 -16.57 -9.05
#